data_AF-A0A6G3MLF8-F1
#
_entry.id   AF-A0A6G3MLF8-F1
#
_cell.length_a   1.000
_cell.length_b   1.000
_cell.length_c   1.000
_cell.angle_alpha   90.00
_cell.angle_beta   90.00
_cell.angle_gamma   90.00
#
_symmetry.space_group_name_H-M   'P 1'
#
loop_
_entity.id
_entity.type
_entity.pdbx_description
1 polymer ?
#
loop_
_entity_poly.entity_id
_entity_poly.type
_entity_poly.pdbx_seq_one_letter_code
_entity_poly.pdbx_strand_id
1 'polypeptide(L)'
;VLPAVDHNKIYYRDFRKNFYIEVPEITKMTDADVAAYRVELENIQIKGRGCPKPIKKWVQTGVNSTILEILRKLNFVAPTPIQAQAIPAIMSGRDVIGIAKTGSGKTLAFLLPMFRHVLDQPSLEEGDGPIAIVLTPTRELAVQILKDCRKFAKYLEIHAISIYGGSVV
;
A
#
# COMPACT_ATOMS: atom_id res chain seq x y z
N VAL A 1 -7.84 -24.20 21.07
CA VAL A 1 -8.05 -22.73 21.05
C VAL A 1 -6.74 -22.09 21.42
N LEU A 2 -6.20 -21.19 20.59
CA LEU A 2 -4.98 -20.46 20.96
C LEU A 2 -5.30 -19.56 22.16
N PRO A 3 -4.44 -19.51 23.19
CA PRO A 3 -4.63 -18.61 24.31
C PRO A 3 -4.61 -17.15 23.84
N ALA A 4 -5.36 -16.28 24.51
CA ALA A 4 -5.31 -14.85 24.24
C ALA A 4 -3.89 -14.32 24.49
N VAL A 5 -3.39 -13.51 23.56
CA VAL A 5 -2.05 -12.93 23.66
C VAL A 5 -2.11 -11.72 24.60
N ASP A 6 -1.30 -11.73 25.65
CA ASP A 6 -1.15 -10.59 26.56
C ASP A 6 -0.09 -9.62 26.01
N HIS A 7 -0.56 -8.63 25.26
CA HIS A 7 0.29 -7.64 24.60
C HIS A 7 1.13 -6.78 25.58
N ASN A 8 0.75 -6.70 26.86
CA ASN A 8 1.53 -5.95 27.86
C ASN A 8 2.84 -6.66 28.24
N LYS A 9 2.96 -7.96 27.95
CA LYS A 9 4.15 -8.77 28.24
C LYS A 9 5.08 -8.90 27.04
N ILE A 10 4.73 -8.30 25.91
CA ILE A 10 5.49 -8.39 24.67
C ILE A 10 6.14 -7.04 24.40
N TYR A 11 7.45 -7.05 24.18
CA TYR A 11 8.16 -5.88 23.67
C TYR A 11 7.88 -5.73 22.18
N TYR A 12 7.26 -4.61 21.80
CA TYR A 12 7.09 -4.23 20.41
C TYR A 12 8.15 -3.19 20.05
N ARG A 13 9.01 -3.54 19.10
CA ARG A 13 9.99 -2.59 18.56
C ARG A 13 9.26 -1.46 17.84
N ASP A 14 9.70 -0.23 18.09
CA ASP A 14 9.21 0.93 17.35
C ASP A 14 9.54 0.82 15.87
N PHE A 15 8.60 1.27 15.04
CA PHE A 15 8.78 1.33 13.60
C PHE A 15 8.16 2.59 13.02
N ARG A 16 8.70 3.03 11.89
CA ARG A 16 8.16 4.19 11.18
C ARG A 16 6.88 3.81 10.43
N LYS A 17 5.83 4.58 10.63
CA LYS A 17 4.55 4.43 9.91
C LYS A 17 4.29 5.53 8.88
N ASN A 18 4.80 6.74 9.13
CA ASN A 18 4.62 7.90 8.25
C ASN A 18 5.85 8.11 7.35
N PHE A 19 5.70 7.77 6.07
CA PHE A 19 6.69 7.91 5.02
C PHE A 19 6.39 9.06 4.06
N TYR A 20 5.16 9.56 4.06
CA TYR A 20 4.70 10.49 3.04
C TYR A 20 5.28 11.88 3.27
N ILE A 21 5.95 12.39 2.23
CA ILE A 21 6.40 13.77 2.15
C ILE A 21 5.70 14.36 0.93
N GLU A 22 4.81 15.31 1.18
CA GLU A 22 4.06 15.96 0.10
C GLU A 22 5.02 16.79 -0.76
N VAL A 23 4.99 16.55 -2.07
CA VAL A 23 5.87 17.27 -3.01
C VAL A 23 5.34 18.68 -3.28
N PRO A 24 6.21 19.66 -3.64
CA PRO A 24 5.79 21.04 -3.86
C PRO A 24 4.65 21.23 -4.86
N GLU A 25 4.57 20.39 -5.90
CA GLU A 25 3.48 20.41 -6.89
C GLU A 25 2.11 20.12 -6.26
N ILE A 26 2.05 19.21 -5.28
CA ILE A 26 0.82 18.82 -4.59
C ILE A 26 0.51 19.83 -3.48
N THR A 27 1.52 20.31 -2.75
CA THR A 27 1.35 21.34 -1.71
C THR A 27 0.76 22.63 -2.26
N LYS A 28 1.16 23.04 -3.47
CA LYS A 28 0.64 24.24 -4.14
C LYS A 28 -0.83 24.16 -4.59
N MET A 29 -1.43 22.96 -4.65
CA MET A 29 -2.84 22.83 -5.03
C MET A 29 -3.72 23.48 -3.96
N THR A 30 -4.59 24.40 -4.37
CA THR A 30 -5.60 24.99 -3.48
C THR A 30 -6.69 23.98 -3.13
N ASP A 31 -7.50 24.25 -2.12
CA ASP A 31 -8.62 23.37 -1.77
C ASP A 31 -9.63 23.23 -2.92
N ALA A 32 -9.81 24.29 -3.72
CA ALA A 32 -10.63 24.26 -4.92
C ALA A 32 -10.03 23.34 -6.00
N ASP A 33 -8.71 23.41 -6.23
CA ASP A 33 -8.02 22.53 -7.18
C ASP A 33 -8.12 21.06 -6.75
N VAL A 34 -7.97 20.79 -5.44
CA VAL A 34 -8.09 19.44 -4.89
C VAL A 34 -9.52 18.91 -5.03
N ALA A 35 -10.52 19.75 -4.76
CA ALA A 35 -11.93 19.39 -4.92
C ALA A 35 -12.26 19.07 -6.39
N ALA A 36 -11.85 19.94 -7.32
CA ALA A 36 -12.02 19.72 -8.76
C ALA A 36 -11.33 18.44 -9.23
N TYR A 37 -10.09 18.21 -8.79
CA TYR A 37 -9.35 17.01 -9.20
C TYR A 37 -9.96 15.72 -8.62
N ARG A 38 -10.52 15.75 -7.40
CA ARG A 38 -11.28 14.61 -6.85
C ARG A 38 -12.54 14.31 -7.66
N VAL A 39 -13.21 15.34 -8.21
CA VAL A 39 -14.34 15.15 -9.13
C VAL A 39 -13.89 14.47 -10.42
N GLU A 40 -12.77 14.90 -11.02
CA GLU A 40 -12.18 14.29 -12.22
C GLU A 40 -11.79 12.81 -12.00
N LEU A 41 -11.31 12.47 -10.80
CA LEU A 41 -10.93 11.10 -10.42
C LEU A 41 -12.14 10.21 -10.10
N GLU A 42 -13.14 10.15 -10.98
CA GLU A 42 -14.37 9.37 -10.76
C GLU A 42 -15.12 9.78 -9.48
N ASN A 43 -15.16 11.08 -9.17
CA ASN A 43 -15.90 11.64 -8.05
C ASN A 43 -15.52 11.07 -6.67
N ILE A 44 -14.22 11.10 -6.34
CA ILE A 44 -13.69 10.65 -5.05
C ILE A 44 -14.35 11.40 -3.90
N GLN A 45 -14.86 10.64 -2.93
CA GLN A 45 -15.42 11.15 -1.67
C GLN A 45 -14.51 10.79 -0.50
N ILE A 46 -14.27 11.77 0.38
CA ILE A 46 -13.46 11.58 1.59
C ILE A 46 -14.35 11.67 2.83
N LYS A 47 -14.28 10.65 3.67
CA LYS A 47 -14.82 10.66 5.03
C LYS A 47 -13.67 10.56 6.02
N GLY A 48 -13.61 11.48 6.99
CA GLY A 48 -12.52 11.58 7.97
C GLY A 48 -11.79 12.91 7.91
N ARG A 49 -10.84 13.12 8.82
CA ARG A 49 -10.06 14.37 8.95
C ARG A 49 -8.62 14.19 8.49
N GLY A 50 -8.03 15.25 7.93
CA GLY A 50 -6.62 15.30 7.54
C GLY A 50 -6.23 14.26 6.48
N CYS A 51 -7.10 13.97 5.52
CA CYS A 51 -6.75 13.09 4.40
C CYS A 51 -5.80 13.86 3.44
N PRO A 52 -4.62 13.31 3.10
CA PRO A 52 -3.71 13.96 2.16
C PRO A 52 -4.33 14.24 0.79
N LYS A 53 -3.76 15.20 0.07
CA LYS A 53 -4.17 15.51 -1.31
C LYS A 53 -3.86 14.33 -2.23
N PRO A 54 -4.71 14.03 -3.23
CA PRO A 54 -4.45 12.95 -4.17
C PRO A 54 -3.25 13.28 -5.06
N ILE A 55 -2.42 12.28 -5.32
CA ILE A 55 -1.27 12.40 -6.23
C ILE A 55 -1.71 12.32 -7.70
N LYS A 56 -0.91 12.90 -8.60
CA LYS A 56 -1.11 12.89 -10.06
C LYS A 56 -0.16 11.92 -10.78
N LYS A 57 1.05 11.72 -10.25
CA LYS A 57 2.12 10.91 -10.87
C LYS A 57 2.74 9.96 -9.86
N TRP A 58 3.29 8.84 -10.33
CA TRP A 58 3.95 7.84 -9.48
C TRP A 58 5.11 8.40 -8.66
N VAL A 59 5.88 9.33 -9.22
CA VAL A 59 7.02 9.99 -8.52
C VAL A 59 6.60 10.76 -7.27
N GLN A 60 5.31 11.08 -7.13
CA GLN A 60 4.76 11.83 -6.00
C GLN A 60 4.30 10.91 -4.86
N THR A 61 4.40 9.58 -5.02
CA THR A 61 3.99 8.59 -4.00
C THR A 61 4.93 8.52 -2.79
N GLY A 62 6.19 8.96 -2.92
CA GLY A 62 7.22 8.77 -1.91
C GLY A 62 7.88 7.37 -1.90
N VAL A 63 7.65 6.55 -2.93
CA VAL A 63 8.39 5.27 -3.11
C VAL A 63 9.81 5.51 -3.63
N ASN A 64 10.71 4.55 -3.40
CA ASN A 64 12.09 4.64 -3.88
C ASN A 64 12.20 4.53 -5.41
N SER A 65 13.38 4.89 -5.95
CA SER A 65 13.65 4.84 -7.39
C SER A 65 13.42 3.44 -7.96
N THR A 66 13.86 2.38 -7.27
CA THR A 66 13.67 0.98 -7.69
C THR A 66 12.21 0.67 -7.98
N ILE A 67 11.27 1.05 -7.10
CA ILE A 67 9.83 0.85 -7.31
C ILE A 67 9.34 1.64 -8.53
N LEU A 68 9.79 2.89 -8.72
CA LEU A 68 9.43 3.69 -9.89
C LEU A 68 9.91 3.05 -11.20
N GLU A 69 11.09 2.45 -11.20
CA GLU A 69 11.58 1.71 -12.37
C GLU A 69 10.75 0.48 -12.67
N ILE A 70 10.35 -0.27 -11.65
CA ILE A 70 9.48 -1.45 -11.80
C ILE A 70 8.12 -1.01 -12.36
N LEU A 71 7.52 0.06 -11.83
CA LEU A 71 6.25 0.60 -12.34
C LEU A 71 6.34 0.92 -13.83
N ARG A 72 7.43 1.57 -14.25
CA ARG A 72 7.71 1.87 -15.67
C ARG A 72 7.91 0.60 -16.50
N LYS A 73 8.69 -0.38 -16.03
CA LYS A 73 8.91 -1.68 -16.71
C LYS A 73 7.61 -2.47 -16.89
N LEU A 74 6.68 -2.34 -15.94
CA LEU A 74 5.36 -2.98 -15.99
C LEU A 74 4.31 -2.13 -16.73
N ASN A 75 4.71 -1.04 -17.37
CA ASN A 75 3.85 -0.12 -18.14
C ASN A 75 2.72 0.53 -17.32
N PHE A 76 2.92 0.77 -16.03
CA PHE A 76 2.01 1.60 -15.25
C PHE A 76 2.24 3.08 -15.57
N VAL A 77 1.39 3.64 -16.43
CA VAL A 77 1.53 5.03 -16.93
C VAL A 77 1.21 6.07 -15.86
N ALA A 78 0.09 5.90 -15.15
CA ALA A 78 -0.39 6.84 -14.13
C ALA A 78 -1.19 6.09 -13.04
N PRO A 79 -1.28 6.64 -11.81
CA PRO A 79 -2.13 6.07 -10.77
C PRO A 79 -3.60 6.14 -11.15
N THR A 80 -4.35 5.06 -10.89
CA THR A 80 -5.81 5.06 -10.98
C THR A 80 -6.43 5.92 -9.87
N PRO A 81 -7.71 6.31 -9.96
CA PRO A 81 -8.37 7.12 -8.93
C PRO A 81 -8.17 6.64 -7.49
N ILE A 82 -8.39 5.34 -7.24
CA ILE A 82 -8.21 4.77 -5.90
C ILE A 82 -6.75 4.80 -5.45
N GLN A 83 -5.80 4.59 -6.37
CA GLN A 83 -4.37 4.65 -6.07
C GLN A 83 -3.93 6.09 -5.76
N ALA A 84 -4.40 7.05 -6.57
CA ALA A 84 -4.10 8.47 -6.44
C ALA A 84 -4.45 9.02 -5.06
N GLN A 85 -5.57 8.57 -4.48
CA GLN A 85 -6.01 9.05 -3.17
C GLN A 85 -5.57 8.15 -2.01
N ALA A 86 -5.60 6.82 -2.17
CA ALA A 86 -5.30 5.91 -1.08
C ALA A 86 -3.81 5.81 -0.76
N ILE A 87 -2.93 5.82 -1.78
CA ILE A 87 -1.47 5.68 -1.56
C ILE A 87 -0.93 6.78 -0.63
N PRO A 88 -1.14 8.09 -0.86
CA PRO A 88 -0.62 9.11 0.05
C PRO A 88 -1.23 9.03 1.45
N ALA A 89 -2.50 8.60 1.57
CA ALA A 89 -3.15 8.40 2.86
C ALA A 89 -2.51 7.24 3.65
N ILE A 90 -2.27 6.09 3.01
CA ILE A 90 -1.63 4.92 3.63
C ILE A 90 -0.16 5.24 3.95
N MET A 91 0.56 5.89 3.02
CA MET A 91 1.95 6.32 3.24
C MET A 91 2.09 7.33 4.39
N SER A 92 1.02 8.05 4.74
CA SER A 92 0.98 8.94 5.91
C SER A 92 0.78 8.18 7.24
N GLY A 93 0.81 6.85 7.21
CA GLY A 93 0.63 5.97 8.37
C GLY A 93 -0.81 5.89 8.89
N ARG A 94 -1.78 6.27 8.07
CA ARG A 94 -3.20 6.27 8.43
C ARG A 94 -3.82 4.91 8.20
N ASP A 95 -4.81 4.59 9.00
CA ASP A 95 -5.72 3.49 8.71
C ASP A 95 -6.75 3.98 7.68
N VAL A 96 -6.95 3.20 6.63
CA VAL A 96 -7.69 3.63 5.44
C VAL A 96 -8.71 2.57 5.04
N ILE A 97 -9.95 3.01 4.81
CA ILE A 97 -10.98 2.22 4.13
C ILE A 97 -11.10 2.74 2.70
N GLY A 98 -10.64 1.94 1.73
CA GLY A 98 -10.69 2.29 0.30
C GLY A 98 -11.82 1.53 -0.42
N ILE A 99 -12.81 2.27 -0.93
CA ILE A 99 -13.96 1.70 -1.66
C ILE A 99 -13.85 2.11 -3.13
N ALA A 100 -13.76 1.13 -4.03
CA ALA A 100 -13.74 1.33 -5.47
C ALA A 100 -14.21 0.07 -6.21
N LYS A 101 -14.68 0.23 -7.46
CA LYS A 101 -15.16 -0.87 -8.32
C LYS A 101 -14.09 -1.96 -8.56
N THR A 102 -14.50 -3.17 -8.94
CA THR A 102 -13.58 -4.23 -9.38
C THR A 102 -12.78 -3.76 -10.60
N GLY A 103 -11.51 -4.17 -10.70
CA GLY A 103 -10.62 -3.73 -11.79
C GLY A 103 -10.05 -2.30 -11.64
N SER A 104 -10.40 -1.55 -10.60
CA SER A 104 -9.88 -0.17 -10.36
C SER A 104 -8.42 -0.10 -9.89
N GLY A 105 -7.72 -1.23 -9.76
CA GLY A 105 -6.32 -1.24 -9.32
C GLY A 105 -6.09 -1.18 -7.81
N LYS A 106 -7.08 -1.54 -6.98
CA LYS A 106 -6.98 -1.58 -5.50
C LYS A 106 -5.77 -2.36 -4.99
N THR A 107 -5.41 -3.46 -5.64
CA THR A 107 -4.26 -4.31 -5.25
C THR A 107 -2.98 -3.48 -5.11
N LEU A 108 -2.64 -2.70 -6.14
CA LEU A 108 -1.43 -1.88 -6.12
C LEU A 108 -1.53 -0.70 -5.14
N ALA A 109 -2.75 -0.24 -4.83
CA ALA A 109 -2.98 0.85 -3.88
C ALA A 109 -2.53 0.49 -2.46
N PHE A 110 -2.64 -0.78 -2.05
CA PHE A 110 -2.10 -1.24 -0.76
C PHE A 110 -0.71 -1.88 -0.87
N LEU A 111 -0.37 -2.52 -1.99
CA LEU A 111 0.95 -3.16 -2.14
C LEU A 111 2.09 -2.14 -2.20
N LEU A 112 1.93 -0.99 -2.86
CA LEU A 112 3.01 0.00 -2.95
C LEU A 112 3.41 0.58 -1.57
N PRO A 113 2.48 1.06 -0.74
CA PRO A 113 2.79 1.43 0.65
C PRO A 113 3.35 0.27 1.47
N MET A 114 2.82 -0.95 1.28
CA MET A 114 3.31 -2.14 1.97
C MET A 114 4.79 -2.40 1.65
N PHE A 115 5.22 -2.33 0.39
CA PHE A 115 6.63 -2.49 0.03
C PHE A 115 7.50 -1.42 0.67
N ARG A 116 7.07 -0.15 0.64
CA ARG A 116 7.82 0.92 1.29
C ARG A 116 7.98 0.68 2.79
N HIS A 117 6.92 0.20 3.44
CA HIS A 117 6.91 -0.12 4.86
C HIS A 117 7.84 -1.30 5.19
N VAL A 118 7.74 -2.41 4.44
CA VAL A 118 8.60 -3.59 4.62
C VAL A 118 10.08 -3.23 4.44
N LEU A 119 10.41 -2.41 3.45
CA LEU A 119 11.80 -1.99 3.19
C LEU A 119 12.36 -0.97 4.20
N ASP A 120 11.51 -0.40 5.07
CA ASP A 120 11.98 0.48 6.16
C ASP A 120 12.27 -0.27 7.46
N GLN A 121 11.86 -1.53 7.53
CA GLN A 121 11.98 -2.36 8.72
C GLN A 121 13.32 -3.11 8.70
N PRO A 122 13.84 -3.49 9.88
CA PRO A 122 14.96 -4.42 9.97
C PRO A 122 14.68 -5.72 9.21
N SER A 123 15.74 -6.35 8.71
CA SER A 123 15.65 -7.72 8.17
C SER A 123 15.11 -8.67 9.24
N LEU A 124 14.31 -9.64 8.80
CA LEU A 124 13.74 -10.67 9.67
C LEU A 124 14.82 -11.61 10.20
N GLU A 125 14.74 -11.93 11.48
CA GLU A 125 15.57 -12.93 12.14
C GLU A 125 14.87 -14.30 12.18
N GLU A 126 15.60 -15.35 12.56
CA GLU A 126 15.01 -16.69 12.71
C GLU A 126 13.94 -16.69 13.80
N GLY A 127 12.75 -17.18 13.46
CA GLY A 127 11.59 -17.20 14.36
C GLY A 127 10.67 -15.98 14.21
N ASP A 128 11.05 -14.95 13.45
CA ASP A 128 10.17 -13.82 13.18
C ASP A 128 9.01 -14.18 12.25
N GLY A 129 7.89 -13.48 12.46
CA GLY A 129 6.73 -13.51 11.58
C GLY A 129 6.83 -12.52 10.40
N PRO A 130 5.83 -12.50 9.51
CA PRO A 130 5.79 -11.55 8.40
C PRO A 130 5.55 -10.12 8.90
N ILE A 131 6.23 -9.14 8.29
CA ILE A 131 6.00 -7.70 8.53
C ILE A 131 4.62 -7.26 8.03
N ALA A 132 4.17 -7.84 6.91
CA ALA A 132 2.90 -7.48 6.27
C ALA A 132 2.04 -8.72 6.03
N ILE A 133 0.75 -8.59 6.34
CA ILE A 133 -0.27 -9.63 6.13
C ILE A 133 -1.39 -9.05 5.29
N VAL A 134 -1.77 -9.76 4.22
CA VAL A 134 -2.95 -9.45 3.40
C VAL A 134 -3.95 -10.58 3.56
N LEU A 135 -5.13 -10.25 4.10
CA LEU A 135 -6.23 -11.20 4.26
C LEU A 135 -7.22 -11.06 3.11
N THR A 136 -7.70 -12.19 2.59
CA THR A 136 -8.61 -12.24 1.44
C THR A 136 -9.56 -13.43 1.58
N PRO A 137 -10.82 -13.35 1.09
CA PRO A 137 -11.83 -14.36 1.38
C PRO A 137 -11.68 -15.67 0.60
N THR A 138 -10.93 -15.71 -0.49
CA THR A 138 -10.78 -16.93 -1.31
C THR A 138 -9.33 -17.22 -1.70
N ARG A 139 -9.05 -18.50 -1.96
CA ARG A 139 -7.74 -18.99 -2.43
C ARG A 139 -7.32 -18.32 -3.74
N GLU A 140 -8.25 -18.20 -4.68
CA GLU A 140 -7.99 -17.66 -6.02
C GLU A 140 -7.55 -16.21 -5.93
N LEU A 141 -8.20 -15.41 -5.06
CA LEU A 141 -7.80 -14.04 -4.81
C LEU A 141 -6.43 -13.96 -4.12
N ALA A 142 -6.12 -14.86 -3.18
CA ALA A 142 -4.79 -14.91 -2.55
C ALA A 142 -3.69 -15.17 -3.58
N VAL A 143 -3.91 -16.13 -4.49
CA VAL A 143 -2.97 -16.45 -5.58
C VAL A 143 -2.82 -15.27 -6.54
N GLN A 144 -3.91 -14.57 -6.88
CA GLN A 144 -3.85 -13.39 -7.75
C GLN A 144 -3.06 -12.24 -7.10
N ILE A 145 -3.32 -11.93 -5.83
CA ILE A 145 -2.59 -10.88 -5.09
C ILE A 145 -1.11 -11.25 -4.99
N LEU A 146 -0.78 -12.51 -4.68
CA LEU A 146 0.60 -12.96 -4.61
C LEU A 146 1.31 -12.85 -5.98
N LYS A 147 0.61 -13.17 -7.08
CA LYS A 147 1.15 -13.03 -8.44
C LYS A 147 1.48 -11.56 -8.74
N ASP A 148 0.61 -10.62 -8.37
CA ASP A 148 0.87 -9.18 -8.52
C ASP A 148 2.01 -8.73 -7.60
N CYS A 149 2.05 -9.20 -6.36
CA CYS A 149 3.12 -8.92 -5.41
C CYS A 149 4.50 -9.38 -5.93
N ARG A 150 4.59 -10.58 -6.50
CA ARG A 150 5.84 -11.17 -7.03
C ARG A 150 6.44 -10.37 -8.18
N LYS A 151 5.64 -9.61 -8.94
CA LYS A 151 6.15 -8.72 -10.00
C LYS A 151 7.09 -7.65 -9.45
N PHE A 152 6.90 -7.25 -8.19
CA PHE A 152 7.74 -6.27 -7.49
C PHE A 152 8.74 -6.97 -6.57
N ALA A 153 8.27 -7.94 -5.78
CA ALA A 153 9.05 -8.59 -4.73
C ALA A 153 10.41 -9.14 -5.21
N LYS A 154 10.46 -9.70 -6.43
CA LYS A 154 11.70 -10.18 -7.06
C LYS A 154 12.80 -9.11 -7.17
N TYR A 155 12.43 -7.86 -7.39
CA TYR A 155 13.38 -6.74 -7.55
C TYR A 155 13.67 -6.00 -6.24
N LEU A 156 12.86 -6.26 -5.20
CA LEU A 156 12.97 -5.61 -3.90
C LEU A 156 13.59 -6.52 -2.84
N GLU A 157 13.99 -7.74 -3.21
CA GLU A 157 14.50 -8.76 -2.30
C GLU A 157 13.52 -9.08 -1.14
N ILE A 158 12.22 -9.00 -1.43
CA ILE A 158 11.14 -9.33 -0.48
C ILE A 158 10.66 -10.74 -0.76
N HIS A 159 10.51 -11.54 0.29
CA HIS A 159 9.86 -12.84 0.23
C HIS A 159 8.36 -12.73 0.48
N ALA A 160 7.55 -13.26 -0.44
CA ALA A 160 6.09 -13.28 -0.33
C ALA A 160 5.55 -14.69 -0.62
N ILE A 161 4.66 -15.15 0.24
CA ILE A 161 3.98 -16.45 0.16
C ILE A 161 2.46 -16.26 0.33
N SER A 162 1.67 -17.23 -0.11
CA SER A 162 0.24 -17.29 0.15
C SER A 162 -0.07 -18.55 0.94
N ILE A 163 -0.83 -18.41 2.02
CA ILE A 163 -1.23 -19.49 2.90
C ILE A 163 -2.74 -19.63 2.80
N TYR A 164 -3.22 -20.82 2.48
CA TYR A 164 -4.64 -21.16 2.40
C TYR A 164 -4.82 -22.67 2.58
N GLY A 165 -5.99 -23.09 3.07
CA GLY A 165 -6.32 -24.51 3.24
C GLY A 165 -6.54 -25.26 1.91
N GLY A 166 -6.43 -26.59 1.94
CA GLY A 166 -6.70 -27.45 0.78
C GLY A 166 -5.60 -27.47 -0.29
N SER A 167 -4.41 -26.93 0.02
CA SER A 167 -3.20 -27.19 -0.74
C SER A 167 -2.42 -28.29 -0.03
N VAL A 168 -2.08 -29.36 -0.75
CA VAL A 168 -1.04 -30.30 -0.29
C VAL A 168 0.27 -29.51 -0.39
N VAL A 169 0.90 -29.24 0.75
CA VAL A 169 2.21 -28.59 0.81
C VAL A 169 3.27 -29.57 0.35
#